data_AF-A0ABD5PRM2-F1
#
_entry.id   AF-A0ABD5PRM2-F1
#
_cell.length_a   1.000
_cell.length_b   1.000
_cell.length_c   1.000
_cell.angle_alpha   90.00
_cell.angle_beta   90.00
_cell.angle_gamma   90.00
#
_symmetry.space_group_name_H-M   'P 1'
#
loop_
_entity.id
_entity.type
_entity.pdbx_description
1 polymer ?
#
loop_
_entity_poly.entity_id
_entity_poly.type
_entity_poly.pdbx_seq_one_letter_code
_entity_poly.pdbx_strand_id
1 'polypeptide(L)'
;MQPPIDLGFRACSAVLQTGVTDQELFEYVFGGDNTLLALSFVVNIALAGLTILGIAYLGRNLSDPRPKAIATALMLISVVSISSYTGLTSGLTLGVVEMPAGHPAAGATTAGQDGVLVMWGRYLTWTFSTPFILIVLGMIAGSNWTKILTTCAFTIAMCVTGLAAALTTSSLVLRWWWFVLSSTFFLVIVYVILVDWTAEAERTGTTDLFRTLKLLTVVGWFGYPILWALGVEGIAILDVATTSWGYSVLDIITKYIVTFLAMFYVIDEPESITGGADYSASLPRVEPSDD
;
A
#
# COMPACT_ATOMS: atom_id res chain seq x y z
N MET A 1 -32.36 48.47 19.12
CA MET A 1 -32.05 47.40 18.15
C MET A 1 -30.74 46.78 18.59
N GLN A 2 -30.80 45.54 19.06
CA GLN A 2 -29.64 44.76 19.50
C GLN A 2 -28.97 44.17 18.25
N PRO A 3 -27.63 44.15 18.13
CA PRO A 3 -26.99 43.52 16.98
C PRO A 3 -27.26 42.01 17.01
N PRO A 4 -27.32 41.34 15.85
CA PRO A 4 -27.48 39.89 15.82
C PRO A 4 -26.27 39.23 16.49
N ILE A 5 -26.54 38.20 17.30
CA ILE A 5 -25.54 37.33 17.91
C ILE A 5 -24.79 36.64 16.77
N ASP A 6 -23.53 37.00 16.58
CA ASP A 6 -22.61 36.26 15.72
C ASP A 6 -22.32 34.92 16.42
N LEU A 7 -22.96 33.85 15.94
CA LEU A 7 -22.87 32.49 16.49
C LEU A 7 -21.54 31.79 16.15
N GLY A 8 -20.53 32.50 15.64
CA GLY A 8 -19.16 31.98 15.56
C GLY A 8 -18.98 30.78 14.64
N PHE A 9 -19.96 30.44 13.80
CA PHE A 9 -19.78 29.49 12.70
C PHE A 9 -19.13 30.20 11.53
N ARG A 10 -17.85 30.57 11.70
CA ARG A 10 -16.96 30.63 10.54
C ARG A 10 -16.93 29.20 10.00
N ALA A 11 -17.48 29.01 8.81
CA ALA A 11 -17.24 27.79 8.05
C ALA A 11 -15.71 27.59 8.04
N CYS A 12 -15.24 26.59 8.79
CA CYS A 12 -13.86 26.17 8.74
C CYS A 12 -13.67 25.69 7.31
N SER A 13 -13.00 26.51 6.50
CA SER A 13 -12.67 26.20 5.12
C SER A 13 -12.03 24.83 5.14
N ALA A 14 -12.70 23.86 4.53
CA ALA A 14 -12.24 22.48 4.50
C ALA A 14 -10.80 22.46 3.96
N VAL A 15 -9.91 21.85 4.75
CA VAL A 15 -8.60 21.16 4.55
C VAL A 15 -7.88 21.21 3.17
N LEU A 16 -8.49 21.64 2.06
CA LEU A 16 -7.95 21.50 0.71
C LEU A 16 -7.64 22.82 -0.03
N GLN A 17 -7.93 24.01 0.50
CA GLN A 17 -7.79 25.27 -0.27
C GLN A 17 -7.16 26.47 0.45
N THR A 18 -6.60 26.30 1.64
CA THR A 18 -5.83 27.37 2.32
C THR A 18 -4.35 27.01 2.45
N GLY A 19 -3.78 26.40 1.40
CA GLY A 19 -2.39 25.93 1.34
C GLY A 19 -1.84 25.97 -0.10
N VAL A 20 -0.63 25.42 -0.31
CA VAL A 20 0.04 25.32 -1.62
C VAL A 20 -0.91 24.69 -2.63
N THR A 21 -1.05 25.28 -3.82
CA THR A 21 -1.89 24.75 -4.89
C THR A 21 -1.28 23.49 -5.52
N ASP A 22 -2.10 22.64 -6.15
CA ASP A 22 -1.62 21.46 -6.89
C ASP A 22 -0.57 21.84 -7.95
N GLN A 23 -0.74 23.00 -8.60
CA GLN A 23 0.22 23.51 -9.57
C GLN A 23 1.56 23.87 -8.93
N GLU A 24 1.55 24.59 -7.80
CA GLU A 24 2.78 24.93 -7.08
C GLU A 24 3.49 23.70 -6.53
N LEU A 25 2.76 22.66 -6.10
CA LEU A 25 3.35 21.38 -5.69
C LEU A 25 3.92 20.60 -6.89
N PHE A 26 3.24 20.63 -8.03
CA PHE A 26 3.77 20.09 -9.28
C PHE A 26 5.07 20.80 -9.66
N GLU A 27 5.09 22.13 -9.66
CA GLU A 27 6.27 22.94 -9.97
C GLU A 27 7.38 22.73 -8.93
N TYR A 28 7.05 22.56 -7.65
CA TYR A 28 8.03 22.21 -6.63
C TYR A 28 8.72 20.89 -6.95
N VAL A 29 7.98 19.85 -7.34
CA VAL A 29 8.55 18.54 -7.66
C VAL A 29 9.30 18.54 -9.01
N PHE A 30 8.74 19.15 -10.05
CA PHE A 30 9.22 19.05 -11.44
C PHE A 30 9.97 20.28 -11.97
N GLY A 31 10.04 21.37 -11.21
CA GLY A 31 10.63 22.66 -11.62
C GLY A 31 12.15 22.70 -11.71
N GLY A 32 12.85 21.62 -11.35
CA GLY A 32 14.28 21.42 -11.61
C GLY A 32 15.09 20.95 -10.41
N ASP A 33 14.88 21.57 -9.24
CA ASP A 33 15.72 21.32 -8.06
C ASP A 33 15.39 19.98 -7.36
N ASN A 34 14.20 19.43 -7.58
CA ASN A 34 13.71 18.19 -6.97
C ASN A 34 13.70 17.00 -7.94
N THR A 35 14.62 16.97 -8.91
CA THR A 35 14.70 15.91 -9.93
C THR A 35 14.71 14.50 -9.32
N LEU A 36 15.43 14.28 -8.21
CA LEU A 36 15.43 12.99 -7.53
C LEU A 36 14.04 12.58 -7.04
N LEU A 37 13.30 13.51 -6.44
CA LEU A 37 11.93 13.26 -5.99
C LEU A 37 11.01 12.95 -7.17
N ALA A 38 11.08 13.74 -8.24
CA ALA A 38 10.30 13.53 -9.47
C ALA A 38 10.55 12.12 -10.08
N LEU A 39 11.81 11.71 -10.18
CA LEU A 39 12.17 10.40 -10.73
C LEU A 39 11.60 9.24 -9.91
N SER A 40 11.49 9.40 -8.59
CA SER A 40 10.88 8.37 -7.73
C SER A 40 9.41 8.10 -8.09
N PHE A 41 8.70 9.09 -8.66
CA PHE A 41 7.32 8.95 -9.14
C PHE A 41 7.28 8.40 -10.56
N VAL A 42 8.04 9.01 -11.48
CA VAL A 42 8.04 8.67 -12.91
C VAL A 42 8.45 7.22 -13.14
N VAL A 43 9.46 6.72 -12.43
CA VAL A 43 9.90 5.32 -12.55
C VAL A 43 8.79 4.35 -12.18
N ASN A 44 8.01 4.63 -11.13
CA ASN A 44 6.89 3.77 -10.74
C ASN A 44 5.74 3.82 -11.75
N ILE A 45 5.44 4.98 -12.35
CA ILE A 45 4.46 5.10 -13.43
C ILE A 45 4.89 4.25 -14.63
N ALA A 46 6.15 4.39 -15.06
CA ALA A 46 6.68 3.65 -16.20
C ALA A 46 6.67 2.14 -15.97
N LEU A 47 7.17 1.68 -14.81
CA LEU A 47 7.20 0.26 -14.46
C LEU A 47 5.80 -0.33 -14.27
N ALA A 48 4.86 0.43 -13.70
CA ALA A 48 3.46 0.00 -13.62
C ALA A 48 2.86 -0.18 -15.03
N GLY A 49 3.07 0.77 -15.94
CA GLY A 49 2.62 0.67 -17.33
C GLY A 49 3.20 -0.56 -18.05
N LEU A 50 4.51 -0.78 -17.93
CA LEU A 50 5.19 -1.96 -18.49
C LEU A 50 4.67 -3.26 -17.88
N THR A 51 4.39 -3.27 -16.58
CA THR A 51 3.84 -4.44 -15.89
C THR A 51 2.43 -4.76 -16.38
N ILE A 52 1.56 -3.76 -16.56
CA ILE A 52 0.21 -3.97 -17.12
C ILE A 52 0.29 -4.63 -18.50
N LEU A 53 1.12 -4.08 -19.40
CA LEU A 53 1.31 -4.64 -20.74
C LEU A 53 1.91 -6.05 -20.70
N GLY A 54 2.88 -6.29 -19.82
CA GLY A 54 3.52 -7.58 -19.62
C GLY A 54 2.52 -8.65 -19.15
N ILE A 55 1.71 -8.35 -18.13
CA ILE A 55 0.70 -9.28 -17.61
C ILE A 55 -0.41 -9.53 -18.64
N ALA A 56 -0.88 -8.48 -19.34
CA ALA A 56 -1.88 -8.65 -20.40
C ALA A 56 -1.36 -9.55 -21.54
N TYR A 57 -0.08 -9.41 -21.92
CA TYR A 57 0.54 -10.25 -22.95
C TYR A 57 0.72 -11.70 -22.47
N LEU A 58 1.25 -11.90 -21.26
CA LEU A 58 1.53 -13.23 -20.70
C LEU A 58 0.22 -13.98 -20.39
N GLY A 59 -0.80 -13.28 -19.90
CA GLY A 59 -2.08 -13.86 -19.47
C GLY A 59 -3.08 -14.13 -20.60
N ARG A 60 -2.80 -13.72 -21.84
CA ARG A 60 -3.76 -13.76 -22.96
C ARG A 60 -4.26 -15.16 -23.32
N ASN A 61 -3.47 -16.20 -23.01
CA ASN A 61 -3.77 -17.59 -23.35
C ASN A 61 -4.19 -18.43 -22.14
N LEU A 62 -4.30 -17.84 -20.95
CA LEU A 62 -4.81 -18.55 -19.78
C LEU A 62 -6.20 -19.10 -20.09
N SER A 63 -6.47 -20.32 -19.64
CA SER A 63 -7.70 -21.02 -19.92
C SER A 63 -8.54 -21.18 -18.65
N ASP A 64 -7.90 -21.50 -17.52
CA ASP A 64 -8.53 -21.78 -16.25
C ASP A 64 -8.96 -20.50 -15.51
N PRO A 65 -10.17 -20.47 -14.91
CA PRO A 65 -10.67 -19.29 -14.19
C PRO A 65 -9.78 -18.83 -13.03
N ARG A 66 -9.09 -19.74 -12.33
CA ARG A 66 -8.32 -19.38 -11.13
C ARG A 66 -6.99 -18.69 -11.49
N PRO A 67 -6.13 -19.22 -12.38
CA PRO A 67 -5.02 -18.48 -12.97
C PRO A 67 -5.44 -17.15 -13.57
N LYS A 68 -6.59 -17.07 -14.27
CA LYS A 68 -7.13 -15.79 -14.79
C LYS A 68 -7.41 -14.79 -13.69
N ALA A 69 -8.04 -15.22 -12.60
CA ALA A 69 -8.33 -14.35 -11.45
C ALA A 69 -7.03 -13.89 -10.76
N ILE A 70 -6.04 -14.78 -10.61
CA ILE A 70 -4.71 -14.43 -10.08
C ILE A 70 -4.02 -13.40 -10.99
N ALA A 71 -3.95 -13.65 -12.30
CA ALA A 71 -3.37 -12.74 -13.27
C ALA A 71 -4.08 -11.37 -13.31
N THR A 72 -5.40 -11.37 -13.16
CA THR A 72 -6.19 -10.14 -13.07
C THR A 72 -5.83 -9.36 -11.81
N ALA A 73 -5.78 -10.00 -10.64
CA ALA A 73 -5.37 -9.36 -9.40
C ALA A 73 -3.93 -8.83 -9.48
N LEU A 74 -3.01 -9.59 -10.07
CA LEU A 74 -1.63 -9.16 -10.35
C LEU A 74 -1.57 -7.89 -11.22
N MET A 75 -2.39 -7.83 -12.28
CA MET A 75 -2.50 -6.65 -13.13
C MET A 75 -3.08 -5.44 -12.38
N LEU A 76 -4.10 -5.66 -11.54
CA LEU A 76 -4.78 -4.60 -10.78
C LEU A 76 -3.85 -3.88 -9.79
N ILE A 77 -2.83 -4.56 -9.25
CA ILE A 77 -1.76 -3.93 -8.46
C ILE A 77 -1.12 -2.77 -9.24
N SER A 78 -0.82 -3.01 -10.52
CA SER A 78 -0.16 -2.02 -11.38
C SER A 78 -1.13 -0.97 -11.91
N VAL A 79 -2.41 -1.32 -12.13
CA VAL A 79 -3.48 -0.35 -12.46
C VAL A 79 -3.68 0.66 -11.33
N VAL A 80 -3.71 0.20 -10.08
CA VAL A 80 -3.72 1.09 -8.92
C VAL A 80 -2.46 1.94 -8.88
N SER A 81 -1.29 1.33 -9.07
CA SER A 81 -0.01 2.03 -8.99
C SER A 81 0.10 3.15 -10.02
N ILE A 82 -0.20 2.91 -11.29
CA ILE A 82 -0.10 3.95 -12.33
C ILE A 82 -1.08 5.11 -12.03
N SER A 83 -2.29 4.79 -11.56
CA SER A 83 -3.30 5.79 -11.24
C SER A 83 -2.88 6.66 -10.05
N SER A 84 -2.42 6.03 -8.97
CA SER A 84 -2.08 6.74 -7.73
C SER A 84 -0.76 7.51 -7.83
N TYR A 85 0.25 6.98 -8.52
CA TYR A 85 1.49 7.72 -8.77
C TYR A 85 1.29 8.88 -9.77
N THR A 86 0.32 8.78 -10.67
CA THR A 86 -0.09 9.92 -11.50
C THR A 86 -0.68 11.03 -10.62
N GLY A 87 -1.46 10.67 -9.60
CA GLY A 87 -1.96 11.63 -8.59
C GLY A 87 -0.86 12.27 -7.74
N LEU A 88 0.27 11.59 -7.50
CA LEU A 88 1.45 12.20 -6.85
C LEU A 88 2.14 13.17 -7.82
N THR A 89 2.35 12.71 -9.06
CA THR A 89 2.96 13.51 -10.12
C THR A 89 2.19 14.80 -10.37
N SER A 90 0.86 14.78 -10.35
CA SER A 90 0.03 15.95 -10.63
C SER A 90 -0.11 16.95 -9.48
N GLY A 91 0.52 16.71 -8.33
CA GLY A 91 0.36 17.53 -7.12
C GLY A 91 -0.92 17.24 -6.31
N LEU A 92 -1.94 16.63 -6.92
CA LEU A 92 -3.27 16.39 -6.34
C LEU A 92 -3.23 15.62 -5.00
N THR A 93 -2.30 14.67 -4.87
CA THR A 93 -2.18 13.83 -3.66
C THR A 93 -0.91 14.10 -2.88
N LEU A 94 -0.40 15.33 -3.02
CA LEU A 94 0.64 15.91 -2.19
C LEU A 94 -0.01 16.88 -1.18
N GLY A 95 0.71 17.22 -0.14
CA GLY A 95 0.32 18.26 0.80
C GLY A 95 1.51 18.75 1.60
N VAL A 96 1.45 19.99 2.07
CA VAL A 96 2.42 20.51 3.05
C VAL A 96 1.78 20.42 4.42
N VAL A 97 2.46 19.74 5.34
CA VAL A 97 1.93 19.46 6.68
C VAL A 97 2.89 20.02 7.72
N GLU A 98 2.40 20.96 8.52
CA GLU A 98 3.14 21.48 9.67
C GLU A 98 3.19 20.42 10.78
N MET A 99 4.40 20.04 11.18
CA MET A 99 4.61 19.00 12.17
C MET A 99 4.38 19.52 13.59
N PRO A 100 3.76 18.71 14.49
CA PRO A 100 3.46 19.14 15.85
C PRO A 100 4.74 19.46 16.64
N ALA A 101 4.59 20.27 17.69
CA ALA A 101 5.67 20.57 18.63
C ALA A 101 6.37 19.29 19.12
N GLY A 102 7.71 19.32 19.12
CA GLY A 102 8.57 18.21 19.51
C GLY A 102 8.89 17.21 18.38
N HIS A 103 8.21 17.29 17.24
CA HIS A 103 8.61 16.53 16.06
C HIS A 103 9.94 17.07 15.50
N PRO A 104 10.90 16.22 15.07
CA PRO A 104 12.21 16.70 14.58
C PRO A 104 12.15 17.61 13.35
N ALA A 105 11.11 17.47 12.53
CA ALA A 105 10.84 18.35 11.38
C ALA A 105 9.89 19.54 11.68
N ALA A 106 9.62 19.84 12.95
CA ALA A 106 8.83 21.03 13.30
C ALA A 106 9.56 22.32 12.90
N GLY A 107 8.83 23.28 12.30
CA GLY A 107 9.41 24.53 11.80
C GLY A 107 10.15 24.42 10.45
N ALA A 108 10.10 23.27 9.77
CA ALA A 108 10.57 23.15 8.39
C ALA A 108 9.68 23.97 7.45
N THR A 109 10.21 24.34 6.27
CA THR A 109 9.47 25.05 5.23
C THR A 109 9.63 24.31 3.89
N THR A 110 8.52 24.14 3.16
CA THR A 110 8.46 23.48 1.86
C THR A 110 7.68 24.36 0.89
N ALA A 111 8.22 24.62 -0.31
CA ALA A 111 7.56 25.45 -1.33
C ALA A 111 7.06 26.81 -0.80
N GLY A 112 7.80 27.42 0.12
CA GLY A 112 7.44 28.72 0.73
C GLY A 112 6.32 28.66 1.78
N GLN A 113 5.90 27.46 2.21
CA GLN A 113 4.93 27.27 3.30
C GLN A 113 5.53 26.47 4.45
N ASP A 114 5.09 26.77 5.67
CA ASP A 114 5.52 26.09 6.87
C ASP A 114 5.00 24.65 6.89
N GLY A 115 5.93 23.71 7.04
CA GLY A 115 5.69 22.29 7.03
C GLY A 115 6.59 21.52 6.08
N VAL A 116 6.37 20.21 6.05
CA VAL A 116 7.08 19.26 5.20
C VAL A 116 6.16 18.74 4.11
N LEU A 117 6.74 18.38 2.95
CA LEU A 117 6.01 17.67 1.92
C LEU A 117 5.59 16.28 2.42
N VAL A 118 4.29 16.03 2.46
CA VAL A 118 3.70 14.72 2.72
C VAL A 118 3.08 14.19 1.43
N MET A 119 3.65 13.09 0.93
CA MET A 119 3.16 12.38 -0.26
C MET A 119 2.02 11.42 0.11
N TRP A 120 0.94 11.95 0.68
CA TRP A 120 -0.13 11.16 1.28
C TRP A 120 -0.84 10.23 0.27
N GLY A 121 -0.76 10.54 -1.04
CA GLY A 121 -1.21 9.67 -2.12
C GLY A 121 -0.58 8.28 -2.13
N ARG A 122 0.61 8.09 -1.53
CA ARG A 122 1.23 6.75 -1.36
C ARG A 122 0.35 5.82 -0.54
N TYR A 123 -0.35 6.34 0.47
CA TYR A 123 -1.28 5.54 1.26
C TYR A 123 -2.51 5.13 0.46
N LEU A 124 -2.96 5.92 -0.53
CA LEU A 124 -3.98 5.47 -1.48
C LEU A 124 -3.44 4.30 -2.32
N THR A 125 -2.20 4.45 -2.84
CA THR A 125 -1.54 3.37 -3.59
C THR A 125 -1.56 2.09 -2.77
N TRP A 126 -1.12 2.12 -1.52
CA TRP A 126 -1.04 0.94 -0.67
C TRP A 126 -2.43 0.40 -0.31
N THR A 127 -3.36 1.26 0.13
CA THR A 127 -4.73 0.86 0.51
C THR A 127 -5.43 0.06 -0.58
N PHE A 128 -5.25 0.44 -1.86
CA PHE A 128 -5.90 -0.24 -2.97
C PHE A 128 -5.08 -1.37 -3.59
N SER A 129 -3.74 -1.35 -3.50
CA SER A 129 -2.88 -2.39 -4.12
C SER A 129 -2.59 -3.57 -3.20
N THR A 130 -2.41 -3.34 -1.89
CA THR A 130 -2.09 -4.43 -0.95
C THR A 130 -3.20 -5.47 -0.80
N PRO A 131 -4.51 -5.15 -0.89
CA PRO A 131 -5.55 -6.17 -0.93
C PRO A 131 -5.38 -7.12 -2.13
N PHE A 132 -5.00 -6.62 -3.30
CA PHE A 132 -4.75 -7.49 -4.47
C PHE A 132 -3.52 -8.38 -4.28
N ILE A 133 -2.46 -7.89 -3.64
CA ILE A 133 -1.30 -8.72 -3.26
C ILE A 133 -1.74 -9.87 -2.34
N LEU A 134 -2.57 -9.58 -1.34
CA LEU A 134 -3.05 -10.58 -0.38
C LEU A 134 -4.04 -11.57 -1.01
N ILE A 135 -4.88 -11.13 -1.94
CA ILE A 135 -5.73 -12.01 -2.75
C ILE A 135 -4.85 -12.98 -3.55
N VAL A 136 -3.81 -12.49 -4.24
CA VAL A 136 -2.88 -13.33 -5.00
C VAL A 136 -2.18 -14.35 -4.10
N LEU A 137 -1.61 -13.90 -2.98
CA LEU A 137 -0.91 -14.78 -2.04
C LEU A 137 -1.83 -15.84 -1.44
N GLY A 138 -3.01 -15.45 -1.00
CA GLY A 138 -3.98 -16.38 -0.43
C GLY A 138 -4.51 -17.37 -1.47
N MET A 139 -4.74 -16.93 -2.71
CA MET A 139 -5.12 -17.83 -3.80
C MET A 139 -3.99 -18.80 -4.17
N ILE A 140 -2.73 -18.37 -4.15
CA ILE A 140 -1.57 -19.24 -4.37
C ILE A 140 -1.41 -20.25 -3.22
N ALA A 141 -1.60 -19.81 -1.97
CA ALA A 141 -1.59 -20.71 -0.81
C ALA A 141 -2.78 -21.68 -0.78
N GLY A 142 -3.82 -21.43 -1.58
CA GLY A 142 -5.07 -22.20 -1.55
C GLY A 142 -5.89 -21.96 -0.28
N SER A 143 -5.81 -20.74 0.25
CA SER A 143 -6.59 -20.27 1.40
C SER A 143 -8.07 -20.13 1.06
N ASN A 144 -8.92 -20.24 2.09
CA ASN A 144 -10.34 -19.88 1.98
C ASN A 144 -10.55 -18.35 1.92
N TRP A 145 -11.71 -17.93 1.41
CA TRP A 145 -12.08 -16.52 1.29
C TRP A 145 -12.23 -15.80 2.62
N THR A 146 -12.59 -16.47 3.72
CA THR A 146 -12.69 -15.84 5.04
C THR A 146 -11.34 -15.28 5.46
N LYS A 147 -10.26 -16.06 5.37
CA LYS A 147 -8.90 -15.60 5.69
C LYS A 147 -8.43 -14.52 4.71
N ILE A 148 -8.66 -14.70 3.41
CA ILE A 148 -8.30 -13.69 2.39
C ILE A 148 -8.98 -12.36 2.69
N LEU A 149 -10.30 -12.33 2.83
CA LEU A 149 -11.06 -11.11 3.12
C LEU A 149 -10.69 -10.50 4.47
N THR A 150 -10.38 -11.32 5.48
CA THR A 150 -9.85 -10.85 6.76
C THR A 150 -8.55 -10.10 6.54
N THR A 151 -7.56 -10.71 5.86
CA THR A 151 -6.29 -10.02 5.59
C THR A 151 -6.46 -8.75 4.74
N CYS A 152 -7.40 -8.74 3.79
CA CYS A 152 -7.77 -7.54 3.03
C CYS A 152 -8.33 -6.42 3.93
N ALA A 153 -9.25 -6.75 4.84
CA ALA A 153 -9.81 -5.76 5.76
C ALA A 153 -8.73 -5.20 6.71
N PHE A 154 -7.88 -6.08 7.26
CA PHE A 154 -6.76 -5.68 8.12
C PHE A 154 -5.73 -4.84 7.38
N THR A 155 -5.43 -5.12 6.10
CA THR A 155 -4.49 -4.27 5.34
C THR A 155 -5.08 -2.91 5.01
N ILE A 156 -6.39 -2.82 4.76
CA ILE A 156 -7.05 -1.52 4.57
C ILE A 156 -6.99 -0.73 5.87
N ALA A 157 -7.30 -1.36 7.01
CA ALA A 157 -7.20 -0.73 8.32
C ALA A 157 -5.76 -0.27 8.63
N MET A 158 -4.76 -1.10 8.33
CA MET A 158 -3.33 -0.76 8.44
C MET A 158 -2.98 0.48 7.61
N CYS A 159 -3.31 0.51 6.32
CA CYS A 159 -2.97 1.62 5.44
C CYS A 159 -3.71 2.92 5.82
N VAL A 160 -4.99 2.84 6.18
CA VAL A 160 -5.80 4.00 6.61
C VAL A 160 -5.29 4.57 7.93
N THR A 161 -4.92 3.73 8.89
CA THR A 161 -4.31 4.20 10.16
C THR A 161 -2.90 4.75 9.95
N GLY A 162 -2.13 4.22 9.00
CA GLY A 162 -0.86 4.82 8.57
C GLY A 162 -1.06 6.22 7.97
N LEU A 163 -2.07 6.40 7.12
CA LEU A 163 -2.43 7.70 6.57
C LEU A 163 -2.84 8.68 7.68
N ALA A 164 -3.63 8.21 8.64
CA ALA A 164 -3.99 9.00 9.82
C ALA A 164 -2.74 9.41 10.63
N ALA A 165 -1.75 8.53 10.76
CA ALA A 165 -0.47 8.87 11.39
C ALA A 165 0.27 9.98 10.63
N ALA A 166 0.33 9.89 9.30
CA ALA A 166 1.00 10.87 8.45
C ALA A 166 0.32 12.25 8.47
N LEU A 167 -1.02 12.29 8.51
CA LEU A 167 -1.81 13.53 8.47
C LEU A 167 -2.14 14.13 9.84
N THR A 168 -1.88 13.43 10.95
CA THR A 168 -2.15 13.98 12.29
C THR A 168 -1.13 15.07 12.64
N THR A 169 -1.62 16.31 12.80
CA THR A 169 -0.80 17.48 13.20
C THR A 169 -1.09 17.95 14.62
N SER A 170 -2.15 17.45 15.25
CA SER A 170 -2.61 17.92 16.56
C SER A 170 -1.72 17.50 17.73
N SER A 171 -1.00 16.38 17.60
CA SER A 171 -0.13 15.86 18.67
C SER A 171 0.87 14.85 18.14
N LEU A 172 2.14 15.00 18.56
CA LEU A 172 3.20 14.02 18.27
C LEU A 172 2.86 12.64 18.83
N VAL A 173 2.28 12.58 20.04
CA VAL A 173 1.90 11.31 20.68
C VAL A 173 0.84 10.60 19.87
N LEU A 174 -0.13 11.33 19.31
CA LEU A 174 -1.19 10.72 18.49
C LEU A 174 -0.65 10.17 17.16
N ARG A 175 0.36 10.81 16.54
CA ARG A 175 1.03 10.26 15.34
C ARG A 175 1.62 8.87 15.61
N TRP A 176 2.38 8.74 16.71
CA TRP A 176 2.97 7.46 17.11
C TRP A 176 1.93 6.44 17.57
N TRP A 177 0.83 6.88 18.19
CA TRP A 177 -0.29 5.99 18.49
C TRP A 177 -0.90 5.37 17.24
N TRP A 178 -1.20 6.18 16.22
CA TRP A 178 -1.69 5.68 14.93
C TRP A 178 -0.71 4.72 14.27
N PHE A 179 0.59 5.01 14.34
CA PHE A 179 1.64 4.11 13.87
C PHE A 179 1.64 2.76 14.59
N VAL A 180 1.52 2.74 15.92
CA VAL A 180 1.45 1.50 16.72
C VAL A 180 0.19 0.70 16.39
N LEU A 181 -0.96 1.38 16.23
CA LEU A 181 -2.20 0.73 15.84
C LEU A 181 -2.11 0.11 14.43
N SER A 182 -1.56 0.85 13.47
CA SER A 182 -1.27 0.36 12.12
C SER A 182 -0.35 -0.86 12.15
N SER A 183 0.72 -0.80 12.96
CA SER A 183 1.67 -1.90 13.15
C SER A 183 1.00 -3.14 13.74
N THR A 184 0.01 -2.98 14.61
CA THR A 184 -0.75 -4.12 15.17
C THR A 184 -1.55 -4.83 14.08
N PHE A 185 -2.23 -4.08 13.20
CA PHE A 185 -2.91 -4.68 12.05
C PHE A 185 -1.93 -5.36 11.08
N PHE A 186 -0.76 -4.76 10.87
CA PHE A 186 0.30 -5.38 10.06
C PHE A 186 0.74 -6.73 10.63
N LEU A 187 0.96 -6.83 11.94
CA LEU A 187 1.38 -8.09 12.58
C LEU A 187 0.34 -9.20 12.46
N VAL A 188 -0.96 -8.87 12.44
CA VAL A 188 -2.02 -9.86 12.15
C VAL A 188 -1.87 -10.44 10.74
N ILE A 189 -1.61 -9.59 9.74
CA ILE A 189 -1.39 -10.04 8.36
C ILE A 189 -0.14 -10.91 8.25
N VAL A 190 0.96 -10.49 8.90
CA VAL A 190 2.21 -11.25 8.95
C VAL A 190 1.99 -12.63 9.57
N TYR A 191 1.21 -12.72 10.65
CA TYR A 191 0.86 -14.01 11.26
C TYR A 191 0.15 -14.93 10.27
N VAL A 192 -0.88 -14.44 9.57
CA VAL A 192 -1.62 -15.25 8.59
C VAL A 192 -0.71 -15.73 7.46
N ILE A 193 0.18 -14.88 6.94
CA ILE A 193 1.12 -15.27 5.89
C ILE A 193 2.14 -16.32 6.38
N LEU A 194 2.76 -16.07 7.55
CA LEU A 194 3.85 -16.89 8.05
C LEU A 194 3.40 -18.24 8.62
N VAL A 195 2.19 -18.31 9.16
CA VAL A 195 1.65 -19.50 9.83
C VAL A 195 0.61 -20.18 8.97
N ASP A 196 -0.55 -19.54 8.81
CA ASP A 196 -1.73 -20.17 8.19
C ASP A 196 -1.50 -20.49 6.71
N TRP A 197 -1.15 -19.49 5.90
CA TRP A 197 -0.96 -19.68 4.46
C TRP A 197 0.28 -20.51 4.12
N THR A 198 1.27 -20.54 5.02
CA THR A 198 2.41 -21.45 4.85
C THR A 198 1.96 -22.91 4.97
N ALA A 199 1.17 -23.24 5.99
CA ALA A 199 0.62 -24.59 6.14
C ALA A 199 -0.36 -24.96 5.01
N GLU A 200 -1.14 -24.00 4.52
CA GLU A 200 -2.07 -24.23 3.41
C GLU A 200 -1.34 -24.44 2.07
N ALA A 201 -0.25 -23.71 1.81
CA ALA A 201 0.59 -23.91 0.64
C ALA A 201 1.25 -25.31 0.61
N GLU A 202 1.66 -25.82 1.78
CA GLU A 202 2.18 -27.19 1.92
C GLU A 202 1.13 -28.24 1.56
N ARG A 203 -0.11 -28.06 2.02
CA ARG A 203 -1.24 -28.96 1.72
C ARG A 203 -1.64 -28.93 0.24
N THR A 204 -1.48 -27.79 -0.42
CA THR A 204 -1.97 -27.55 -1.79
C THR A 204 -0.88 -27.69 -2.86
N GLY A 205 0.36 -27.98 -2.46
CA GLY A 205 1.47 -28.24 -3.38
C GLY A 205 2.06 -26.98 -4.02
N THR A 206 1.89 -25.81 -3.40
CA THR A 206 2.44 -24.53 -3.88
C THR A 206 3.60 -24.01 -3.02
N THR A 207 4.17 -24.85 -2.14
CA THR A 207 5.19 -24.50 -1.15
C THR A 207 6.36 -23.68 -1.70
N ASP A 208 6.96 -24.10 -2.81
CA ASP A 208 8.20 -23.48 -3.32
C ASP A 208 7.95 -22.05 -3.81
N LEU A 209 6.88 -21.86 -4.59
CA LEU A 209 6.45 -20.54 -5.03
C LEU A 209 6.04 -19.69 -3.82
N PHE A 210 5.19 -20.23 -2.95
CA PHE A 210 4.67 -19.51 -1.80
C PHE A 210 5.79 -19.09 -0.86
N ARG A 211 6.81 -19.93 -0.63
CA ARG A 211 7.99 -19.59 0.18
C ARG A 211 8.70 -18.36 -0.37
N THR A 212 8.92 -18.30 -1.68
CA THR A 212 9.60 -17.19 -2.34
C THR A 212 8.78 -15.91 -2.25
N LEU A 213 7.50 -15.98 -2.60
CA LEU A 213 6.57 -14.84 -2.54
C LEU A 213 6.40 -14.33 -1.11
N LYS A 214 6.19 -15.23 -0.14
CA LYS A 214 6.13 -14.93 1.29
C LYS A 214 7.34 -14.15 1.76
N LEU A 215 8.56 -14.62 1.44
CA LEU A 215 9.78 -13.98 1.90
C LEU A 215 9.89 -12.55 1.34
N LEU A 216 9.69 -12.38 0.03
CA LEU A 216 9.74 -11.08 -0.62
C LEU A 216 8.68 -10.12 -0.08
N THR A 217 7.46 -10.60 0.14
CA THR A 217 6.37 -9.80 0.70
C THR A 217 6.67 -9.41 2.14
N VAL A 218 6.93 -10.35 3.05
CA VAL A 218 7.09 -10.05 4.47
C VAL A 218 8.31 -9.15 4.70
N VAL A 219 9.48 -9.51 4.15
CA VAL A 219 10.70 -8.72 4.31
C VAL A 219 10.53 -7.33 3.69
N GLY A 220 9.96 -7.25 2.48
CA GLY A 220 9.68 -5.96 1.84
C GLY A 220 8.69 -5.10 2.62
N TRP A 221 7.64 -5.72 3.19
CA TRP A 221 6.60 -5.01 3.93
C TRP A 221 7.09 -4.45 5.26
N PHE A 222 8.02 -5.13 5.95
CA PHE A 222 8.68 -4.55 7.14
C PHE A 222 9.50 -3.30 6.81
N GLY A 223 9.94 -3.14 5.57
CA GLY A 223 10.63 -1.92 5.13
C GLY A 223 9.78 -0.65 5.25
N TYR A 224 8.46 -0.74 5.02
CA TYR A 224 7.57 0.44 5.03
C TYR A 224 7.46 1.10 6.42
N PRO A 225 7.13 0.39 7.51
CA PRO A 225 7.10 1.01 8.84
C PRO A 225 8.48 1.46 9.31
N ILE A 226 9.56 0.80 8.87
CA ILE A 226 10.94 1.26 9.15
C ILE A 226 11.21 2.60 8.46
N LEU A 227 10.88 2.72 7.16
CA LEU A 227 11.04 3.98 6.42
C LEU A 227 10.14 5.07 6.98
N TRP A 228 8.92 4.75 7.40
CA TRP A 228 8.03 5.69 8.07
C TRP A 228 8.67 6.22 9.35
N ALA A 229 9.18 5.32 10.19
CA ALA A 229 9.79 5.69 11.45
C ALA A 229 11.04 6.54 11.24
N LEU A 230 11.92 6.18 10.30
CA LEU A 230 13.19 6.88 10.04
C LEU A 230 13.03 8.15 9.18
N GLY A 231 12.01 8.18 8.34
CA GLY A 231 11.75 9.25 7.38
C GLY A 231 11.09 10.48 7.98
N VAL A 232 10.76 11.41 7.10
CA VAL A 232 10.18 12.72 7.44
C VAL A 232 8.86 12.61 8.23
N GLU A 233 8.18 11.47 8.17
CA GLU A 233 6.91 11.22 8.86
C GLU A 233 7.09 10.88 10.36
N GLY A 234 8.25 10.33 10.72
CA GLY A 234 8.60 9.84 12.06
C GLY A 234 9.68 10.68 12.74
N ILE A 235 10.92 10.20 12.77
CA ILE A 235 12.04 10.90 13.44
C ILE A 235 12.90 11.74 12.49
N ALA A 236 12.56 11.80 11.20
CA ALA A 236 13.16 12.67 10.19
C ALA A 236 14.70 12.57 10.06
N ILE A 237 15.25 11.35 10.17
CA ILE A 237 16.66 11.09 9.84
C ILE A 237 16.86 11.07 8.32
N LEU A 238 15.86 10.60 7.57
CA LEU A 238 15.87 10.63 6.11
C LEU A 238 15.08 11.85 5.61
N ASP A 239 15.66 12.57 4.64
CA ASP A 239 14.95 13.67 3.97
C ASP A 239 13.79 13.18 3.10
N VAL A 240 12.99 14.11 2.57
CA VAL A 240 11.80 13.82 1.75
C VAL A 240 12.15 13.00 0.51
N ALA A 241 13.22 13.35 -0.20
CA ALA A 241 13.59 12.68 -1.46
C ALA A 241 14.08 11.24 -1.20
N THR A 242 14.88 11.05 -0.16
CA THR A 242 15.40 9.76 0.29
C THR A 242 14.27 8.88 0.81
N THR A 243 13.35 9.43 1.61
CA THR A 243 12.15 8.74 2.08
C THR A 243 11.29 8.31 0.89
N SER A 244 11.08 9.19 -0.08
CA SER A 244 10.33 8.91 -1.32
C SER A 244 10.95 7.75 -2.10
N TRP A 245 12.26 7.76 -2.29
CA TRP A 245 12.97 6.68 -2.98
C TRP A 245 12.93 5.37 -2.22
N GLY A 246 13.04 5.40 -0.89
CA GLY A 246 12.87 4.22 -0.06
C GLY A 246 11.53 3.53 -0.35
N TYR A 247 10.42 4.28 -0.28
CA TYR A 247 9.10 3.74 -0.60
C TYR A 247 8.98 3.29 -2.05
N SER A 248 9.51 4.06 -3.00
CA SER A 248 9.50 3.72 -4.42
C SER A 248 10.27 2.43 -4.72
N VAL A 249 11.41 2.18 -4.07
CA VAL A 249 12.18 0.93 -4.22
C VAL A 249 11.41 -0.25 -3.64
N LEU A 250 10.80 -0.08 -2.47
CA LEU A 250 9.94 -1.12 -1.89
C LEU A 250 8.74 -1.41 -2.79
N ASP A 251 8.11 -0.39 -3.38
CA ASP A 251 7.02 -0.56 -4.33
C ASP A 251 7.48 -1.35 -5.56
N ILE A 252 8.65 -1.03 -6.13
CA ILE A 252 9.20 -1.76 -7.28
C ILE A 252 9.40 -3.25 -6.97
N ILE A 253 9.99 -3.56 -5.83
CA ILE A 253 10.25 -4.94 -5.41
C ILE A 253 8.95 -5.67 -5.12
N THR A 254 8.10 -5.10 -4.26
CA THR A 254 6.92 -5.77 -3.71
C THR A 254 5.72 -5.78 -4.65
N LYS A 255 5.71 -4.93 -5.69
CA LYS A 255 4.68 -4.88 -6.71
C LYS A 255 5.19 -5.48 -8.01
N TYR A 256 6.08 -4.80 -8.72
CA TYR A 256 6.37 -5.16 -10.11
C TYR A 256 7.20 -6.45 -10.22
N ILE A 257 8.28 -6.58 -9.44
CA ILE A 257 9.14 -7.78 -9.47
C ILE A 257 8.37 -9.00 -8.98
N VAL A 258 7.70 -8.89 -7.83
CA VAL A 258 6.86 -9.96 -7.30
C VAL A 258 5.73 -10.34 -8.27
N THR A 259 5.12 -9.36 -8.95
CA THR A 259 4.07 -9.63 -9.95
C THR A 259 4.58 -10.44 -11.12
N PHE A 260 5.74 -10.10 -11.69
CA PHE A 260 6.32 -10.91 -12.76
C PHE A 260 6.73 -12.30 -12.28
N LEU A 261 7.32 -12.41 -11.08
CA LEU A 261 7.69 -13.70 -10.49
C LEU A 261 6.47 -14.62 -10.33
N ALA A 262 5.37 -14.10 -9.79
CA ALA A 262 4.13 -14.85 -9.66
C ALA A 262 3.54 -15.19 -11.04
N MET A 263 3.53 -14.23 -11.98
CA MET A 263 2.97 -14.44 -13.31
C MET A 263 3.71 -15.54 -14.09
N PHE A 264 5.03 -15.59 -14.02
CA PHE A 264 5.81 -16.64 -14.70
C PHE A 264 5.50 -18.05 -14.21
N TYR A 265 5.00 -18.21 -12.98
CA TYR A 265 4.47 -19.49 -12.53
C TYR A 265 3.02 -19.71 -13.00
N VAL A 266 2.20 -18.67 -12.96
CA VAL A 266 0.76 -18.74 -13.28
C VAL A 266 0.52 -19.04 -14.76
N ILE A 267 1.38 -18.59 -15.67
CA ILE A 267 1.23 -18.82 -17.12
C ILE A 267 1.24 -20.30 -17.51
N ASP A 268 1.88 -21.15 -16.72
CA ASP A 268 1.99 -22.58 -17.00
C ASP A 268 0.74 -23.35 -16.54
N GLU A 269 -0.21 -22.68 -15.88
CA GLU A 269 -1.44 -23.25 -15.34
C GLU A 269 -1.24 -24.59 -14.57
N PRO A 270 -0.28 -24.68 -13.63
CA PRO A 270 0.01 -25.95 -12.96
C PRO A 270 -1.19 -26.48 -12.17
N GLU A 271 -1.29 -27.81 -12.06
CA GLU A 271 -2.41 -28.50 -11.38
C GLU A 271 -2.64 -28.02 -9.93
N SER A 272 -1.57 -27.59 -9.25
CA SER A 272 -1.62 -27.02 -7.90
C SER A 272 -2.45 -25.73 -7.80
N ILE A 273 -2.59 -24.98 -8.90
CA ILE A 273 -3.40 -23.75 -8.96
C ILE A 273 -4.65 -23.89 -9.82
N THR A 274 -4.73 -24.88 -10.72
CA THR A 274 -5.92 -25.14 -11.57
C THR A 274 -6.89 -26.15 -10.98
N GLY A 275 -6.50 -26.95 -9.99
CA GLY A 275 -7.36 -27.97 -9.38
C GLY A 275 -8.70 -27.40 -8.88
N GLY A 276 -9.82 -27.91 -9.41
CA GLY A 276 -11.17 -27.36 -9.22
C GLY A 276 -11.94 -27.79 -7.95
N ALA A 277 -13.18 -27.26 -7.86
CA ALA A 277 -14.28 -27.43 -6.89
C ALA A 277 -14.02 -27.23 -5.38
N ASP A 278 -12.93 -27.76 -4.81
CA ASP A 278 -12.71 -27.74 -3.36
C ASP A 278 -11.94 -26.50 -2.87
N TYR A 279 -11.34 -25.74 -3.78
CA TYR A 279 -10.71 -24.47 -3.44
C TYR A 279 -11.80 -23.42 -3.21
N SER A 280 -12.02 -23.07 -1.93
CA SER A 280 -13.12 -22.27 -1.35
C SER A 280 -14.26 -23.05 -0.68
N ALA A 281 -14.25 -24.38 -0.70
CA ALA A 281 -15.20 -25.16 0.08
C ALA A 281 -14.94 -24.93 1.58
N SER A 282 -15.96 -24.51 2.31
CA SER A 282 -15.94 -24.54 3.77
C SER A 282 -15.64 -25.96 4.21
N LEU A 283 -14.62 -26.14 5.08
CA LEU A 283 -14.40 -27.43 5.73
C LEU A 283 -15.73 -27.91 6.34
N PRO A 284 -16.06 -29.21 6.28
CA PRO A 284 -17.22 -29.74 6.95
C PRO A 284 -17.25 -29.26 8.41
N ARG A 285 -18.42 -28.81 8.87
CA ARG A 285 -18.63 -28.47 10.28
C ARG A 285 -18.23 -29.72 11.09
N VAL A 286 -17.24 -29.59 11.96
CA VAL A 286 -16.96 -30.61 12.97
C VAL A 286 -18.17 -30.61 13.90
N GLU A 287 -19.05 -31.60 13.75
CA GLU A 287 -20.04 -31.90 14.79
C GLU A 287 -19.28 -32.42 16.00
N PRO A 288 -19.52 -31.89 17.21
CA PRO A 288 -19.02 -32.52 18.42
C PRO A 288 -19.48 -33.98 18.42
N SER A 289 -18.58 -34.91 18.68
CA SER A 289 -18.98 -36.29 18.95
C SER A 289 -19.93 -36.29 20.14
N ASP A 290 -21.15 -36.78 19.95
CA ASP A 290 -22.10 -37.08 21.02
C ASP A 290 -21.59 -38.32 21.80
N ASP A 291 -20.51 -38.13 22.55
CA ASP A 291 -19.89 -39.12 23.44
C ASP A 291 -19.88 -38.61 24.89
#